data_AF-A0A1Q9PG65-F1
#
_entry.id   AF-A0A1Q9PG65-F1
#
_cell.length_a   1.000
_cell.length_b   1.000
_cell.length_c   1.000
_cell.angle_alpha   90.00
_cell.angle_beta   90.00
_cell.angle_gamma   90.00
#
_symmetry.space_group_name_H-M   'P 1'
#
loop_
_entity.id
_entity.type
_entity.pdbx_description
1 polymer ?
#
loop_
_entity_poly.entity_id
_entity_poly.type
_entity_poly.pdbx_seq_one_letter_code
_entity_poly.pdbx_strand_id
1 'polypeptide(L)'
;MKKICIYITVFSLCFLLSSKSVVADTHPREVVDKFMQQLLNNKSIDSLVFDGVYIPEIKKDTPIGKYDIISTPQRKDTLLLVAFYKGEIRDDRVALIWEFVVKNDKISRIETIHNGTIPLLE
;
A
#
# COMPACT_ATOMS: atom_id res chain seq x y z
N MET A 1 30.63 36.47 30.58
CA MET A 1 29.60 35.43 30.78
C MET A 1 28.35 35.65 29.91
N LYS A 2 27.70 36.82 29.92
CA LYS A 2 26.49 37.10 29.09
C LYS A 2 26.63 36.78 27.58
N LYS A 3 27.79 37.10 26.97
CA LYS A 3 28.03 36.84 25.53
C LYS A 3 28.05 35.34 25.20
N ILE A 4 28.58 34.51 26.11
CA ILE A 4 28.65 33.05 25.95
C ILE A 4 27.26 32.44 25.99
N CYS A 5 26.40 32.90 26.91
CA CYS A 5 25.00 32.46 26.95
C CYS A 5 24.30 32.75 25.62
N ILE A 6 24.48 33.94 25.05
CA ILE A 6 23.85 34.32 23.77
C ILE A 6 24.28 33.38 22.63
N TYR A 7 25.58 33.05 22.52
CA TYR A 7 26.05 32.13 21.48
C TYR A 7 25.46 30.72 21.64
N ILE A 8 25.34 30.22 22.87
CA ILE A 8 24.73 28.90 23.15
C ILE A 8 23.24 28.92 22.78
N THR A 9 22.53 30.00 23.09
CA THR A 9 21.10 30.13 22.75
C THR A 9 20.89 30.19 21.24
N VAL A 10 21.71 30.95 20.51
CA VAL A 10 21.62 31.03 19.04
C VAL A 10 21.99 29.69 18.39
N PHE A 11 23.03 29.01 18.88
CA PHE A 11 23.43 27.70 18.36
C PHE A 11 22.34 26.64 18.57
N SER A 12 21.72 26.61 19.75
CA SER A 12 20.60 25.71 20.05
C SER A 12 19.38 26.00 19.16
N LEU A 13 19.06 27.28 18.93
CA LEU A 13 17.93 27.66 18.07
C LEU A 13 18.16 27.29 16.61
N CYS A 14 19.38 27.45 16.08
CA CYS A 14 19.75 27.01 14.74
C CYS A 14 19.66 25.48 14.58
N PHE A 15 20.00 24.71 15.62
CA PHE A 15 19.89 23.26 15.59
C PHE A 15 18.44 22.79 15.51
N LEU A 16 17.53 23.46 16.23
CA LEU A 16 16.09 23.17 16.21
C LEU A 16 15.41 23.59 14.90
N LEU A 17 15.95 24.57 14.17
CA LEU A 17 15.43 24.97 12.85
C LEU A 17 15.91 24.02 11.72
N SER A 18 16.91 23.19 11.99
CA SER A 18 17.51 22.28 11.00
C SER A 18 16.91 20.86 11.03
N SER A 19 15.99 20.57 11.95
CA SER A 19 15.27 19.31 11.98
C SER A 19 14.29 19.24 10.81
N LYS A 20 14.77 18.69 9.68
CA LYS A 20 13.89 18.17 8.64
C LYS A 20 13.04 17.07 9.27
N SER A 21 11.72 17.21 9.24
CA SER A 21 10.81 16.12 9.54
C SER A 21 11.07 14.98 8.54
N VAL A 22 11.67 13.88 9.03
CA VAL A 22 11.69 12.62 8.29
C VAL A 22 10.26 12.11 8.33
N VAL A 23 9.54 12.22 7.22
CA VAL A 23 8.30 11.49 7.03
C VAL A 23 8.67 10.01 7.19
N ALA A 24 8.05 9.33 8.16
CA ALA A 24 8.25 7.91 8.34
C ALA A 24 7.92 7.23 7.01
N ASP A 25 8.90 6.55 6.43
CA ASP A 25 8.73 5.78 5.19
C ASP A 25 7.68 4.71 5.49
N THR A 26 6.43 4.93 5.06
CA THR A 26 5.34 4.00 5.35
C THR A 26 5.68 2.72 4.62
N HIS A 27 5.70 1.59 5.33
CA HIS A 27 6.14 0.36 4.70
C HIS A 27 5.17 0.03 3.56
N PRO A 28 5.63 -0.24 2.31
CA PRO A 28 4.74 -0.51 1.16
C PRO A 28 3.62 -1.51 1.47
N ARG A 29 3.90 -2.48 2.33
CA ARG A 29 2.94 -3.49 2.78
C ARG A 29 1.73 -2.89 3.49
N GLU A 30 1.93 -1.87 4.32
CA GLU A 30 0.86 -1.17 5.06
C GLU A 30 -0.04 -0.39 4.10
N VAL A 31 0.54 0.23 3.07
CA VAL A 31 -0.22 0.94 2.03
C VAL A 31 -1.14 -0.03 1.28
N VAL A 32 -0.61 -1.18 0.84
CA VAL A 32 -1.39 -2.21 0.16
C VAL A 32 -2.42 -2.85 1.08
N ASP A 33 -2.08 -3.14 2.33
CA ASP A 33 -3.02 -3.70 3.30
C ASP A 33 -4.19 -2.75 3.56
N LYS A 34 -3.91 -1.47 3.81
CA LYS A 34 -4.95 -0.45 4.01
C LYS A 34 -5.81 -0.26 2.76
N PHE A 35 -5.21 -0.31 1.57
CA PHE A 35 -5.94 -0.26 0.31
C PHE A 35 -6.91 -1.43 0.19
N MET A 36 -6.47 -2.66 0.45
CA MET A 36 -7.33 -3.84 0.38
C MET A 36 -8.45 -3.80 1.42
N GLN A 37 -8.15 -3.40 2.65
CA GLN A 37 -9.16 -3.22 3.68
C GLN A 37 -10.21 -2.20 3.27
N GLN A 38 -9.82 -1.06 2.67
CA GLN A 38 -10.76 -0.06 2.21
C GLN A 38 -11.58 -0.56 1.01
N LEU A 39 -10.92 -1.17 0.02
CA LEU A 39 -11.56 -1.73 -1.18
C LEU A 39 -12.62 -2.78 -0.82
N LEU A 40 -12.28 -3.76 0.01
CA LEU A 40 -13.19 -4.84 0.41
C LEU A 40 -14.35 -4.37 1.29
N ASN A 41 -14.18 -3.26 2.02
CA ASN A 41 -15.22 -2.64 2.83
C ASN A 41 -16.01 -1.55 2.08
N ASN A 42 -15.83 -1.41 0.76
CA ASN A 42 -16.46 -0.37 -0.06
C ASN A 42 -16.23 1.06 0.47
N LYS A 43 -15.04 1.33 1.02
CA LYS A 43 -14.60 2.66 1.45
C LYS A 43 -13.78 3.33 0.33
N SER A 44 -13.69 4.66 0.36
CA SER A 44 -12.85 5.40 -0.60
C SER A 44 -11.38 4.99 -0.44
N ILE A 45 -10.73 4.77 -1.58
CA ILE A 45 -9.32 4.40 -1.75
C ILE A 45 -8.49 5.52 -2.38
N ASP A 46 -9.11 6.66 -2.71
CA ASP A 46 -8.51 7.74 -3.52
C ASP A 46 -7.25 8.32 -2.86
N SER A 47 -7.25 8.39 -1.52
CA SER A 47 -6.09 8.86 -0.76
C SER A 47 -4.85 7.96 -0.85
N LEU A 48 -5.03 6.69 -1.22
CA LEU A 48 -3.98 5.65 -1.23
C LEU A 48 -3.42 5.37 -2.62
N VAL A 49 -3.95 6.01 -3.65
CA VAL A 49 -3.63 5.73 -5.04
C VAL A 49 -3.24 7.05 -5.74
N PHE A 50 -2.33 6.99 -6.71
CA PHE A 50 -2.06 8.14 -7.57
C PHE A 50 -3.21 8.38 -8.56
N ASP A 51 -3.44 9.64 -8.91
CA ASP A 51 -4.43 10.01 -9.91
C ASP A 51 -4.18 9.28 -11.24
N GLY A 52 -5.24 8.73 -11.83
CA GLY A 52 -5.17 8.03 -13.12
C GLY A 52 -4.67 6.59 -13.06
N VAL A 53 -4.35 6.04 -11.89
CA VAL A 53 -4.04 4.61 -11.75
C VAL A 53 -5.30 3.78 -11.98
N TYR A 54 -5.19 2.80 -12.88
CA TYR A 54 -6.24 1.83 -13.13
C TYR A 54 -6.36 0.87 -11.95
N ILE A 55 -7.58 0.72 -11.44
CA ILE A 55 -7.92 -0.22 -10.37
C ILE A 55 -8.70 -1.39 -11.01
N PRO A 56 -8.16 -2.62 -11.01
CA PRO A 56 -8.85 -3.74 -11.62
C PRO A 56 -10.15 -4.05 -10.89
N GLU A 57 -11.19 -4.41 -11.64
CA GLU A 57 -12.51 -4.68 -11.09
C GLU A 57 -12.53 -6.03 -10.34
N ILE A 58 -13.11 -6.02 -9.13
CA ILE A 58 -13.48 -7.23 -8.40
C ILE A 58 -14.99 -7.38 -8.56
N LYS A 59 -15.44 -8.49 -9.16
CA LYS A 59 -16.88 -8.71 -9.32
C LYS A 59 -17.56 -8.78 -7.95
N LYS A 60 -18.70 -8.11 -7.82
CA LYS A 60 -19.48 -7.99 -6.58
C LYS A 60 -19.95 -9.34 -6.02
N ASP A 61 -20.11 -10.35 -6.87
CA ASP A 61 -20.50 -11.72 -6.53
C ASP A 61 -19.31 -12.62 -6.16
N THR A 62 -18.10 -12.07 -6.17
CA THR A 62 -16.86 -12.78 -5.84
C THR A 62 -16.38 -12.36 -4.45
N PRO A 63 -16.89 -13.02 -3.37
CA PRO A 63 -16.45 -12.69 -2.03
C PRO A 63 -15.00 -13.13 -1.82
N ILE A 64 -14.16 -12.20 -1.37
CA ILE A 64 -12.79 -12.46 -0.96
C ILE A 64 -12.78 -12.79 0.54
N GLY A 65 -12.16 -13.92 0.91
CA GLY A 65 -12.12 -14.40 2.29
C GLY A 65 -10.89 -13.92 3.04
N LYS A 66 -9.73 -14.12 2.42
CA LYS A 66 -8.40 -13.75 2.93
C LYS A 66 -7.49 -13.32 1.78
N TYR A 67 -6.43 -12.61 2.11
CA TYR A 67 -5.37 -12.29 1.17
C TYR A 67 -4.02 -12.28 1.88
N ASP A 68 -2.98 -12.61 1.12
CA ASP A 68 -1.59 -12.55 1.54
C ASP A 68 -0.85 -11.48 0.74
N ILE A 69 0.02 -10.73 1.42
CA ILE A 69 0.91 -9.73 0.81
C ILE A 69 2.34 -10.24 0.92
N ILE A 70 2.96 -10.47 -0.23
CA ILE A 70 4.30 -11.03 -0.37
C ILE A 70 5.23 -9.93 -0.87
N SER A 71 6.27 -9.63 -0.10
CA SER A 71 7.30 -8.70 -0.52
C SER A 71 8.20 -9.33 -1.58
N THR A 72 8.51 -8.57 -2.63
CA THR A 72 9.46 -9.06 -3.65
C THR A 72 10.89 -8.71 -3.23
N PRO A 73 11.81 -9.70 -3.08
CA PRO A 73 13.14 -9.44 -2.53
C PRO A 73 13.97 -8.43 -3.33
N GLN A 74 13.73 -8.38 -4.64
CA GLN A 74 14.51 -7.57 -5.58
C GLN A 74 13.93 -6.16 -5.80
N ARG A 75 12.64 -5.95 -5.51
CA ARG A 75 11.93 -4.68 -5.76
C ARG A 75 11.21 -4.24 -4.48
N LYS A 76 11.88 -3.41 -3.66
CA LYS A 76 11.40 -2.99 -2.34
C LYS A 76 10.06 -2.24 -2.37
N ASP A 77 9.76 -1.58 -3.48
CA ASP A 77 8.53 -0.84 -3.75
C ASP A 77 7.42 -1.73 -4.35
N THR A 78 7.72 -2.99 -4.65
CA THR A 78 6.82 -3.89 -5.37
C THR A 78 6.36 -5.05 -4.48
N LEU A 79 5.06 -5.30 -4.48
CA LEU A 79 4.41 -6.32 -3.67
C LEU A 79 3.50 -7.19 -4.53
N LEU A 80 3.45 -8.48 -4.22
CA LEU A 80 2.46 -9.38 -4.79
C LEU A 80 1.35 -9.60 -3.78
N LEU A 81 0.10 -9.48 -4.22
CA LEU A 81 -1.09 -9.81 -3.45
C LEU A 81 -1.71 -11.07 -4.03
N VAL A 82 -1.95 -12.06 -3.17
CA VAL A 82 -2.70 -13.26 -3.51
C VAL A 82 -3.98 -13.25 -2.69
N ALA A 83 -5.14 -13.13 -3.34
CA ALA A 83 -6.42 -13.16 -2.66
C ALA A 83 -7.14 -14.48 -2.94
N PHE A 84 -7.87 -14.97 -1.95
CA PHE A 84 -8.58 -16.24 -2.00
C PHE A 84 -10.09 -16.02 -1.90
N TYR A 85 -10.86 -16.90 -2.54
CA TYR A 85 -12.32 -16.89 -2.44
C TYR A 85 -12.76 -17.13 -1.00
N LYS A 86 -13.89 -16.55 -0.58
CA LYS A 86 -14.54 -16.87 0.68
C LYS A 86 -15.42 -18.11 0.54
N GLY A 87 -15.27 -19.11 1.43
CA GLY A 87 -16.25 -20.20 1.61
C GLY A 87 -15.62 -21.57 1.90
N GLU A 88 -16.39 -22.48 2.51
CA GLU A 88 -15.87 -23.74 3.09
C GLU A 88 -15.09 -24.64 2.12
N ILE A 89 -15.48 -24.67 0.84
CA ILE A 89 -14.83 -25.50 -0.20
C ILE A 89 -13.82 -24.69 -1.04
N ARG A 90 -13.88 -23.36 -0.96
CA ARG A 90 -13.17 -22.43 -1.86
C ARG A 90 -12.15 -21.55 -1.16
N ASP A 91 -12.00 -21.65 0.16
CA ASP A 91 -11.15 -20.76 0.95
C ASP A 91 -9.66 -20.81 0.57
N ASP A 92 -9.25 -21.90 -0.08
CA ASP A 92 -7.87 -22.08 -0.57
C ASP A 92 -7.75 -21.89 -2.09
N ARG A 93 -8.85 -21.59 -2.78
CA ARG A 93 -8.82 -21.27 -4.21
C ARG A 93 -8.45 -19.81 -4.39
N VAL A 94 -7.38 -19.57 -5.15
CA VAL A 94 -6.96 -18.24 -5.56
C VAL A 94 -8.07 -17.58 -6.39
N ALA A 95 -8.50 -16.40 -5.98
CA ALA A 95 -9.48 -15.57 -6.68
C ALA A 95 -8.79 -14.59 -7.62
N LEU A 96 -7.71 -13.96 -7.17
CA LEU A 96 -6.91 -13.04 -7.98
C LEU A 96 -5.47 -12.96 -7.46
N ILE A 97 -4.57 -12.57 -8.36
CA ILE A 97 -3.19 -12.22 -8.05
C ILE A 97 -2.90 -10.88 -8.69
N TRP A 98 -2.51 -9.89 -7.88
CA TRP A 98 -2.15 -8.55 -8.33
C TRP A 98 -0.71 -8.21 -7.94
N GLU A 99 0.01 -7.52 -8.82
CA GLU A 99 1.28 -6.87 -8.51
C GLU A 99 1.02 -5.37 -8.25
N PHE A 100 1.51 -4.87 -7.12
CA PHE A 100 1.41 -3.47 -6.72
C PHE A 100 2.78 -2.81 -6.74
N VAL A 101 2.85 -1.55 -7.19
CA VAL A 101 4.03 -0.69 -7.05
C VAL A 101 3.68 0.51 -6.19
N VAL A 102 4.35 0.69 -5.06
CA VAL A 102 4.10 1.75 -4.07
C VAL A 102 5.21 2.79 -4.11
N LYS A 103 4.85 4.07 -4.24
CA LYS A 103 5.79 5.19 -4.22
C LYS A 103 5.21 6.31 -3.37
N ASN A 104 6.02 6.93 -2.50
CA ASN A 104 5.60 8.05 -1.65
C ASN A 104 4.26 7.75 -0.94
N ASP A 105 4.19 6.59 -0.30
CA ASP A 105 3.02 6.13 0.48
C ASP A 105 1.71 5.95 -0.32
N LYS A 106 1.81 5.87 -1.65
CA LYS A 106 0.66 5.66 -2.55
C LYS A 106 0.94 4.58 -3.59
N ILE A 107 -0.11 3.90 -3.99
CA ILE A 107 -0.08 2.94 -5.10
C ILE A 107 0.04 3.71 -6.41
N SER A 108 1.12 3.45 -7.14
CA SER A 108 1.45 4.05 -8.43
C SER A 108 1.10 3.17 -9.62
N ARG A 109 0.91 1.87 -9.39
CA ARG A 109 0.53 0.89 -10.41
C ARG A 109 -0.09 -0.34 -9.75
N ILE A 110 -1.11 -0.88 -10.39
CA ILE A 110 -1.69 -2.20 -10.10
C ILE A 110 -1.68 -2.98 -11.41
N GLU A 111 -1.06 -4.15 -11.42
CA GLU A 111 -1.05 -5.06 -12.56
C GLU A 111 -1.79 -6.35 -12.18
N THR A 112 -2.70 -6.79 -13.04
CA THR A 112 -3.40 -8.06 -12.87
C THR A 112 -2.55 -9.19 -13.41
N ILE A 113 -2.03 -10.04 -12.53
CA ILE A 113 -1.29 -11.26 -12.90
C ILE A 113 -2.27 -12.40 -13.14
N HIS A 114 -3.29 -12.51 -12.30
CA HIS A 114 -4.35 -13.50 -12.43
C HIS A 114 -5.69 -12.91 -11.96
N ASN A 115 -6.76 -13.18 -12.70
CA ASN A 115 -8.11 -12.85 -12.30
C ASN A 115 -9.03 -14.04 -12.55
N GLY A 116 -9.17 -14.90 -11.54
CA GLY A 116 -10.05 -16.06 -11.58
C GLY A 116 -11.53 -15.71 -11.39
N THR A 117 -11.87 -14.44 -11.15
CA THR A 117 -13.26 -13.95 -11.03
C THR A 117 -13.94 -13.78 -12.39
N ILE A 118 -13.13 -13.74 -13.45
CA ILE A 118 -13.59 -13.71 -14.83
C ILE A 118 -13.44 -15.13 -15.38
N PRO A 119 -14.54 -15.79 -15.82
CA PRO A 119 -14.44 -17.05 -16.52
C PRO A 119 -13.47 -16.90 -17.70
N LEU A 120 -12.57 -17.87 -17.89
CA LEU A 120 -11.88 -18.01 -19.16
C LEU A 120 -12.97 -18.22 -20.21
N LEU A 121 -13.25 -17.18 -21.00
CA LEU A 121 -13.98 -17.35 -22.24
C LEU A 121 -13.06 -18.20 -23.13
N GLU A 122 -13.40 -19.49 -23.26
CA GLU A 122 -12.95 -20.32 -24.37
C GLU A 122 -13.52 -19.79 -25.70
#